data_AF-A0A1Y5HU70-F1
#
_entry.id   AF-A0A1Y5HU70-F1
#
_cell.length_a   1.000
_cell.length_b   1.000
_cell.length_c   1.000
_cell.angle_alpha   90.00
_cell.angle_beta   90.00
_cell.angle_gamma   90.00
#
_symmetry.space_group_name_H-M   'P 1'
#
loop_
_entity.id
_entity.type
_entity.pdbx_description
1 polymer ?
#
loop_
_entity_poly.entity_id
_entity_poly.type
_entity_poly.pdbx_seq_one_letter_code
_entity_poly.pdbx_strand_id
1 'polypeptide(L)' 'FIYPGYKYLVVDRLVTNFHLPESTLLMLVSAFAGFDNTINAYNQAVANKYRFFSYGDAMFITPTTVNK' A
#
# COMPACT_ATOMS: atom_id res chain seq x y z
N PHE A 1 -11.10 8.00 9.69
CA PHE A 1 -9.76 7.53 9.26
C PHE A 1 -9.96 6.47 8.18
N ILE A 2 -9.04 6.31 7.22
CA ILE A 2 -9.16 5.26 6.18
C ILE A 2 -8.59 3.95 6.75
N TYR A 3 -9.36 2.88 6.71
CA TYR A 3 -8.99 1.56 7.23
C TYR A 3 -9.53 0.45 6.31
N PRO A 4 -9.00 -0.79 6.43
CA PRO A 4 -9.45 -1.90 5.58
C PRO A 4 -10.97 -2.09 5.55
N GLY A 5 -11.54 -2.23 4.36
CA GLY A 5 -12.99 -2.24 4.12
C GLY A 5 -13.57 -0.89 3.66
N TYR A 6 -12.76 0.17 3.60
CA TYR A 6 -13.17 1.46 3.03
C TYR A 6 -13.38 1.38 1.52
N LYS A 7 -14.49 1.96 1.02
CA LYS A 7 -14.77 2.09 -0.41
C LYS A 7 -14.25 3.43 -0.94
N TYR A 8 -13.24 3.37 -1.81
CA TYR A 8 -12.70 4.56 -2.48
C TYR A 8 -13.67 5.07 -3.55
N LEU A 9 -13.89 6.39 -3.59
CA LEU A 9 -14.81 7.04 -4.53
C LEU A 9 -14.12 7.81 -5.66
N VAL A 10 -12.87 8.24 -5.43
CA VAL A 10 -12.15 9.15 -6.35
C VAL A 10 -10.78 8.60 -6.74
N VAL A 11 -10.10 7.91 -5.83
CA VAL A 11 -8.72 7.44 -6.06
C VAL A 11 -8.75 6.09 -6.75
N ASP A 12 -8.34 6.07 -8.02
CA ASP A 12 -8.23 4.83 -8.80
C ASP A 12 -6.88 4.13 -8.64
N ARG A 13 -5.80 4.87 -8.35
CA ARG A 13 -4.43 4.35 -8.24
C ARG A 13 -3.65 5.14 -7.20
N LEU A 14 -2.68 4.49 -6.56
CA LEU A 14 -1.87 5.09 -5.50
C LEU A 14 -0.38 4.99 -5.83
N VAL A 15 0.34 6.11 -5.75
CA VAL A 15 1.80 6.16 -5.65
C VAL A 15 2.15 6.59 -4.23
N THR A 16 2.97 5.82 -3.52
CA THR A 16 3.34 6.12 -2.14
C THR A 16 4.66 5.45 -1.75
N ASN A 17 5.22 5.81 -0.60
CA ASN A 17 6.44 5.20 -0.08
C ASN A 17 6.15 3.84 0.59
N PHE A 18 7.21 3.10 0.92
CA PHE A 18 7.12 2.03 1.91
C PHE A 18 7.12 2.61 3.34
N HIS A 19 6.08 2.31 4.10
CA HIS A 19 5.83 2.85 5.43
C HIS A 19 6.31 1.90 6.53
N LEU A 20 6.34 2.35 7.77
CA LEU A 20 6.67 1.48 8.90
C LEU A 20 5.55 0.48 9.22
N PRO A 21 5.89 -0.71 9.77
CA PRO A 21 4.94 -1.55 10.49
C PRO A 21 4.16 -0.74 11.52
N GLU A 22 2.89 -1.10 11.72
CA GLU A 22 1.99 -0.47 12.71
C GLU A 22 1.72 1.03 12.50
N SER A 23 2.04 1.58 11.32
CA SER A 23 1.72 2.97 10.99
C SER A 23 0.31 3.13 10.41
N THR A 24 -0.29 4.31 10.63
CA THR A 24 -1.57 4.69 10.02
C THR A 24 -1.51 4.76 8.49
N LEU A 25 -0.34 5.05 7.92
CA LEU A 25 -0.11 5.01 6.47
C LEU A 25 -0.09 3.58 5.93
N LEU A 26 0.47 2.63 6.69
CA LEU A 26 0.38 1.22 6.34
C LEU A 26 -1.08 0.73 6.36
N MET A 27 -1.89 1.21 7.31
CA MET A 27 -3.33 0.90 7.32
C MET A 27 -4.05 1.45 6.07
N LEU A 28 -3.71 2.66 5.62
CA LEU A 28 -4.26 3.23 4.37
C LEU A 28 -3.87 2.38 3.16
N VAL A 29 -2.59 2.00 3.05
CA VAL A 29 -2.11 1.13 1.96
C VAL A 29 -2.83 -0.21 1.98
N SER A 30 -2.96 -0.84 3.16
CA SER A 30 -3.71 -2.09 3.34
C SER A 30 -5.20 -1.96 3.02
N ALA A 31 -5.80 -0.80 3.28
CA ALA A 31 -7.17 -0.54 2.88
C ALA A 31 -7.34 -0.43 1.36
N PHE A 32 -6.31 0.07 0.66
CA PHE A 32 -6.32 0.23 -0.80
C PHE A 32 -5.97 -1.07 -1.53
N ALA A 33 -4.92 -1.78 -1.10
CA ALA A 33 -4.37 -2.95 -1.78
C ALA A 33 -4.91 -4.30 -1.26
N GLY A 34 -5.54 -4.31 -0.08
CA GLY A 34 -5.84 -5.51 0.68
C GLY A 34 -4.67 -5.97 1.56
N PHE A 35 -4.96 -6.56 2.71
CA PHE A 35 -3.96 -6.93 3.72
C PHE A 35 -2.90 -7.90 3.18
N ASP A 36 -3.32 -9.01 2.58
CA ASP A 36 -2.40 -10.05 2.10
C ASP A 36 -1.47 -9.53 1.00
N ASN A 37 -2.00 -8.73 0.07
CA ASN A 37 -1.20 -8.10 -0.98
C ASN A 37 -0.16 -7.13 -0.41
N THR A 38 -0.55 -6.30 0.57
CA THR A 38 0.37 -5.39 1.23
C THR A 38 1.50 -6.15 1.92
N ILE A 39 1.18 -7.16 2.73
CA ILE A 39 2.20 -7.94 3.46
C ILE A 39 3.13 -8.67 2.47
N ASN A 40 2.59 -9.27 1.41
CA ASN A 40 3.39 -9.93 0.39
C ASN A 40 4.33 -8.94 -0.33
N ALA A 41 3.83 -7.75 -0.70
CA ALA A 41 4.66 -6.71 -1.32
C ALA A 41 5.79 -6.23 -0.40
N TYR A 42 5.52 -6.08 0.90
CA TYR A 42 6.53 -5.68 1.88
C TYR A 42 7.59 -6.76 2.09
N ASN A 43 7.19 -8.03 2.18
CA ASN A 43 8.13 -9.15 2.27
C ASN A 43 9.06 -9.21 1.04
N GLN A 44 8.51 -9.00 -0.16
CA GLN A 44 9.30 -8.91 -1.39
C GLN A 44 10.25 -7.70 -1.38
N ALA A 45 9.78 -6.53 -0.94
CA ALA A 45 10.60 -5.33 -0.85
C ALA A 45 11.78 -5.51 0.12
N VAL A 46 11.55 -6.16 1.28
CA VAL A 46 12.62 -6.51 2.22
C VAL A 46 13.61 -7.49 1.61
N ALA A 47 13.12 -8.57 0.99
CA ALA A 47 13.98 -9.58 0.35
C ALA A 47 14.87 -8.97 -0.75
N ASN A 48 14.35 -7.99 -1.49
CA ASN A 48 15.05 -7.29 -2.57
C ASN A 48 15.79 -6.02 -2.09
N LYS A 49 15.89 -5.79 -0.78
CA LYS A 49 16.62 -4.65 -0.18
C LYS A 49 16.16 -3.27 -0.67
N TYR A 50 14.86 -3.10 -0.85
CA TYR A 50 14.27 -1.79 -1.11
C TYR A 50 14.56 -0.86 0.07
N ARG A 51 14.69 0.43 -0.21
CA ARG A 51 14.83 1.50 0.78
C ARG A 51 13.44 1.91 1.23
N PHE A 52 13.22 1.97 2.54
CA PHE A 52 11.92 2.33 3.12
C PHE A 52 11.89 3.82 3.51
N PHE A 53 10.73 4.31 3.95
CA PHE A 53 10.49 5.66 4.46
C PHE A 53 10.54 6.78 3.43
N SER A 54 10.58 8.03 3.92
CA SER A 54 10.41 9.28 3.20
C SER A 54 11.34 9.47 2.00
N TYR A 55 12.58 8.96 2.08
CA TYR A 55 13.58 9.05 1.01
C TYR A 55 13.90 7.70 0.37
N GLY A 56 13.09 6.70 0.68
CA GLY A 56 13.20 5.37 0.12
C GLY A 56 12.62 5.26 -1.28
N ASP A 57 12.38 4.03 -1.68
CA ASP A 57 11.73 3.68 -2.92
C ASP A 57 10.21 3.83 -2.80
N ALA A 58 9.53 3.76 -3.94
CA ALA A 58 8.09 3.95 -4.03
C ALA A 58 7.36 2.67 -4.45
N MET A 59 6.08 2.61 -4.09
CA MET A 59 5.10 1.65 -4.51
C MET A 59 4.13 2.31 -5.51
N PHE A 60 3.76 1.58 -6.54
CA PHE A 60 2.64 1.92 -7.42
C PHE A 60 1.58 0.83 -7.32
N ILE A 61 0.36 1.21 -6.95
CA ILE A 61 -0.73 0.29 -6.65
C ILE A 61 -1.89 0.57 -7.60
N THR A 62 -2.33 -0.48 -8.28
CA THR A 62 -3.49 -0.49 -9.17
C THR A 62 -4.60 -1.38 -8.61
N PRO A 63 -5.87 -1.12 -8.94
CA PRO A 63 -6.97 -1.96 -8.49
C PRO A 63 -6.83 -3.39 -9.05
N THR A 64 -7.12 -4.38 -8.23
CA THR A 64 -7.18 -5.79 -8.64
C THR A 64 -8.40 -6.07 -9.53
N THR A 65 -9.43 -5.22 -9.46
CA THR A 65 -10.61 -5.26 -10.31
C THR A 65 -10.93 -3.87 -10.85
N VAL A 66 -11.15 -3.78 -12.17
CA VAL A 66 -11.72 -2.59 -12.81
C VAL A 66 -13.23 -2.61 -12.53
N ASN A 67 -13.64 -2.28 -11.30
CA ASN A 67 -15.04 -2.06 -11.00
C ASN A 67 -15.32 -0.55 -11.08
N LYS A 68 -15.79 -0.12 -12.25
CA LYS A 68 -16.66 1.05 -12.33
C LYS A 68 -18.06 0.64 -11.89
#